data_AF-A0A8K0P5F0-F1
#
_entry.id   AF-A0A8K0P5F0-F1
#
_cell.length_a   1.000
_cell.length_b   1.000
_cell.length_c   1.000
_cell.angle_alpha   90.00
_cell.angle_beta   90.00
_cell.angle_gamma   90.00
#
_symmetry.space_group_name_H-M   'P 1'
#
loop_
_entity.id
_entity.type
_entity.pdbx_description
1 polymer ?
#
loop_
_entity_poly.entity_id
_entity_poly.type
_entity_poly.pdbx_seq_one_letter_code
_entity_poly.pdbx_strand_id
1 'polypeptide(L)' 'MDAFNLTIKTKLITEVNAHVALFRDLLIHIGQSKDCPELRERIRKLRRQCVDALRNTSQQLLPQIKSWEGAKGRKW' A
#
# COMPACT_ATOMS: atom_id res chain seq x y z
N MET A 1 -4.38 8.30 24.50
CA MET A 1 -4.47 7.16 23.56
C MET A 1 -4.48 7.60 22.08
N ASP A 2 -4.75 8.87 21.77
CA ASP A 2 -4.91 9.33 20.37
C ASP A 2 -3.60 9.48 19.58
N ALA A 3 -2.52 9.95 20.21
CA ALA A 3 -1.23 10.15 19.52
C ALA A 3 -0.59 8.84 19.03
N PHE A 4 -0.68 7.77 19.83
CA PHE A 4 -0.13 6.46 19.47
C PHE A 4 -0.83 5.86 18.24
N ASN A 5 -2.17 5.95 18.20
CA ASN A 5 -2.95 5.49 17.06
C ASN A 5 -2.68 6.33 15.81
N LEU A 6 -2.48 7.65 15.95
CA LEU A 6 -2.12 8.51 14.83
C LEU A 6 -0.74 8.11 14.25
N THR A 7 0.25 7.86 15.09
CA THR A 7 1.59 7.42 14.68
C THR A 7 1.56 6.09 13.92
N ILE A 8 0.77 5.11 14.40
CA ILE A 8 0.60 3.83 13.71
C ILE A 8 -0.01 4.02 12.32
N LYS A 9 -1.06 4.85 12.20
CA LYS A 9 -1.72 5.14 10.91
C LYS A 9 -0.75 5.75 9.90
N THR A 10 0.04 6.75 10.32
CA THR A 10 1.02 7.40 9.46
C THR A 10 2.09 6.41 9.00
N LYS A 11 2.51 5.49 9.88
CA LYS A 11 3.48 4.44 9.54
C LYS A 11 2.93 3.49 8.47
N LEU A 12 1.71 2.99 8.62
CA LEU A 12 1.08 2.07 7.66
C LEU A 12 0.93 2.71 6.27
N ILE A 13 0.49 3.96 6.21
CA ILE A 13 0.35 4.70 4.94
C ILE A 13 1.72 4.94 4.30
N THR A 14 2.72 5.33 5.10
CA THR A 14 4.08 5.54 4.61
C THR A 14 4.68 4.25 4.04
N GLU A 15 4.43 3.13 4.69
CA GLU A 15 4.89 1.82 4.24
C GLU A 15 4.27 1.42 2.90
N VAL A 16 2.95 1.61 2.73
CA VAL A 16 2.28 1.38 1.43
C VAL A 16 2.87 2.29 0.35
N ASN A 17 3.08 3.57 0.63
CA ASN A 17 3.65 4.51 -0.33
C ASN A 17 5.07 4.13 -0.76
N ALA A 18 5.90 3.65 0.18
CA ALA A 18 7.25 3.18 -0.13
C ALA A 18 7.24 1.96 -1.06
N HIS A 19 6.36 1.00 -0.82
CA HIS A 19 6.19 -0.17 -1.68
C HIS A 19 5.75 0.21 -3.10
N VAL A 20 4.78 1.13 -3.23
CA VAL A 20 4.30 1.63 -4.52
C VAL A 20 5.39 2.41 -5.27
N ALA A 21 6.16 3.24 -4.57
CA ALA A 21 7.28 3.98 -5.18
C ALA A 21 8.31 3.01 -5.77
N LEU A 22 8.74 2.01 -4.99
CA LEU A 22 9.68 0.99 -5.46
C LEU A 22 9.11 0.19 -6.64
N PHE A 23 7.82 -0.13 -6.61
CA PHE A 23 7.17 -0.85 -7.70
C PHE A 23 7.16 -0.03 -8.99
N ARG A 24 6.85 1.27 -8.91
CA ARG A 24 6.92 2.19 -10.04
C ARG A 24 8.33 2.26 -10.63
N ASP A 25 9.35 2.36 -9.79
CA ASP A 25 10.75 2.45 -10.24
C ASP A 25 11.16 1.22 -11.04
N LEU A 26 10.74 0.02 -10.62
CA LEU A 26 11.01 -1.20 -11.38
C LEU A 26 10.23 -1.27 -12.69
N LEU A 27 8.99 -0.76 -12.74
CA LEU A 27 8.17 -0.77 -13.96
C LEU A 27 8.76 0.09 -15.09
N ILE A 28 9.50 1.15 -14.76
CA ILE A 28 10.17 2.01 -15.76
C ILE A 28 11.15 1.22 -16.64
N HIS A 29 11.68 0.10 -16.14
CA HIS A 29 12.62 -0.74 -16.86
C HIS A 29 11.97 -1.75 -17.82
N ILE A 30 10.63 -1.91 -17.82
CA ILE A 30 9.95 -2.79 -18.78
C ILE A 30 10.07 -2.21 -20.19
N GLY A 31 10.38 -3.08 -21.16
CA GLY A 31 10.62 -2.67 -22.55
C GLY A 31 11.93 -1.89 -22.77
N GLN A 32 12.74 -1.70 -21.73
CA GLN A 32 14.08 -1.11 -21.82
C GLN A 32 15.14 -2.21 -21.96
N SER A 33 16.40 -1.83 -22.20
CA SER A 33 17.53 -2.77 -22.30
C SER A 33 17.75 -3.67 -21.08
N LYS A 34 17.20 -3.28 -19.92
CA LYS A 34 17.26 -4.03 -18.65
C LYS A 34 16.09 -5.00 -18.45
N ASP A 35 15.14 -5.07 -19.37
CA ASP A 35 13.96 -5.95 -19.26
C ASP A 35 14.36 -7.41 -19.49
N CYS A 36 14.61 -8.13 -18.40
CA CYS A 36 14.99 -9.55 -18.41
C CYS A 36 14.07 -10.40 -17.50
N PRO A 37 14.10 -11.75 -17.63
CA PRO A 37 13.26 -12.63 -16.82
C PRO A 37 13.40 -12.41 -15.31
N GLU A 38 14.62 -12.15 -14.83
CA GLU A 38 14.93 -11.93 -13.41
C GLU A 38 14.26 -10.65 -12.89
N LEU A 39 14.36 -9.56 -13.66
CA LEU A 39 13.69 -8.30 -13.34
C LEU A 39 12.17 -8.48 -13.35
N ARG A 40 11.61 -9.17 -14.37
CA ARG A 40 10.17 -9.44 -14.45
C ARG A 40 9.69 -10.26 -13.26
N GLU A 41 10.46 -11.24 -12.79
CA GLU A 41 10.10 -11.99 -11.59
C GLU A 41 10.18 -11.15 -10.32
N ARG A 42 11.19 -10.28 -10.19
CA ARG A 42 11.27 -9.30 -9.10
C ARG A 42 10.05 -8.38 -9.08
N ILE A 43 9.62 -7.87 -10.22
CA ILE A 43 8.41 -7.05 -10.38
C ILE A 43 7.17 -7.84 -9.92
N ARG A 44 7.03 -9.11 -10.34
CA ARG A 44 5.90 -9.96 -9.91
C ARG A 44 5.87 -10.20 -8.41
N LYS A 45 7.03 -10.46 -7.79
CA LYS A 45 7.15 -10.61 -6.33
C LYS A 45 6.76 -9.34 -5.61
N LEU A 46 7.31 -8.19 -6.02
CA LEU A 46 7.01 -6.91 -5.40
C LEU A 46 5.53 -6.53 -5.53
N ARG A 47 4.90 -6.82 -6.67
CA ARG A 47 3.46 -6.62 -6.85
C ARG A 47 2.64 -7.37 -5.80
N ARG A 48 2.97 -8.64 -5.53
CA ARG A 48 2.29 -9.43 -4.49
C ARG A 48 2.45 -8.78 -3.11
N GLN A 49 3.68 -8.38 -2.77
CA GLN A 49 3.98 -7.70 -1.52
C GLN A 49 3.20 -6.38 -1.35
N CYS A 50 3.08 -5.57 -2.42
CA CYS A 50 2.28 -4.35 -2.40
C CYS A 50 0.81 -4.63 -2.08
N VAL A 51 0.24 -5.66 -2.72
CA VAL A 51 -1.17 -6.06 -2.50
C VAL A 51 -1.38 -6.56 -1.07
N ASP A 52 -0.46 -7.38 -0.55
CA ASP A 52 -0.56 -7.91 0.82
C ASP A 52 -0.45 -6.79 1.87
N ALA A 53 0.51 -5.87 1.70
CA ALA A 53 0.69 -4.71 2.58
C ALA A 53 -0.54 -3.78 2.55
N LEU A 54 -1.11 -3.54 1.36
CA LEU A 54 -2.32 -2.74 1.21
C LEU A 54 -3.53 -3.44 1.84
N ARG A 55 -3.69 -4.75 1.65
CA ARG A 55 -4.76 -5.54 2.25
C ARG A 55 -4.70 -5.46 3.77
N ASN A 56 -3.52 -5.70 4.35
CA ASN A 56 -3.30 -5.62 5.78
C ASN A 56 -3.62 -4.20 6.31
N THR A 57 -3.09 -3.17 5.65
CA THR A 57 -3.35 -1.77 6.00
C THR A 57 -4.85 -1.43 5.94
N SER A 58 -5.57 -1.92 4.92
CA SER A 58 -7.01 -1.70 4.77
C SER A 58 -7.81 -2.36 5.89
N GLN A 59 -7.42 -3.56 6.34
CA GLN A 59 -8.09 -4.26 7.43
C GLN A 59 -7.96 -3.50 8.76
N GLN A 60 -6.85 -2.79 8.96
CA GLN A 60 -6.62 -1.98 10.16
C GLN A 60 -7.28 -0.60 10.08
N LEU A 61 -7.29 0.04 8.91
CA LEU A 61 -7.79 1.40 8.72
C LEU A 61 -9.30 1.47 8.46
N LEU A 62 -9.85 0.57 7.62
CA LEU A 62 -11.25 0.64 7.18
C LEU A 62 -12.29 0.56 8.32
N PRO A 63 -12.14 -0.28 9.36
CA PRO A 63 -13.09 -0.29 10.48
C PRO A 63 -13.19 1.07 11.15
N GLN A 64 -12.07 1.80 11.26
CA GLN A 64 -12.00 3.11 11.88
C GLN A 64 -12.61 4.19 10.98
N ILE A 65 -12.38 4.10 9.66
CA ILE A 65 -12.99 4.99 8.67
C ILE A 65 -14.51 4.81 8.65
N LYS A 66 -14.99 3.56 8.59
CA LYS A 66 -16.44 3.25 8.60
C LYS A 66 -17.12 3.67 9.89
N SER A 67 -16.45 3.51 11.03
CA SER A 67 -16.95 4.01 12.33
C SER A 67 -17.12 5.53 12.30
N TRP A 68 -16.18 6.26 11.70
CA TRP A 68 -16.27 7.71 11.52
C TRP A 68 -17.34 8.13 10.51
N GLU A 69 -17.55 7.38 9.43
CA GLU A 69 -18.62 7.63 8.45
C GLU A 69 -20.01 7.33 8.99
N GLY A 70 -20.16 6.26 9.78
CA GLY A 70 -21.38 5.96 10.52
C GLY A 70 -21.76 7.09 11.48
N ALA A 71 -20.76 7.72 12.11
CA ALA A 71 -20.97 8.93 12.93
C ALA A 71 -21.34 10.18 12.10
N LYS A 72 -21.10 10.18 10.79
CA LYS A 72 -21.45 11.27 9.85
C LYS A 72 -22.67 11.00 8.96
N GLY A 73 -23.30 9.83 9.08
CA GLY A 73 -24.53 9.50 8.36
C GLY A 73 -24.42 9.47 6.83
N ARG A 74 -23.23 9.40 6.24
CA ARG A 74 -23.06 9.38 4.76
C ARG A 74 -23.01 7.92 4.26
N LYS A 75 -23.98 7.57 3.42
CA LYS A 75 -24.06 6.29 2.70
C LYS A 75 -23.48 6.48 1.30
N TRP A 76 -22.51 5.66 0.92
CA TRP A 76 -22.02 5.55 -0.46
C TRP A 76 -22.85 4.50 -1.21
#